data_AF-A0A5D2HSI5-F1
#
_entry.id   AF-A0A5D2HSI5-F1
#
_cell.length_a   1.000
_cell.length_b   1.000
_cell.length_c   1.000
_cell.angle_alpha   90.00
_cell.angle_beta   90.00
_cell.angle_gamma   90.00
#
_symmetry.space_group_name_H-M   'P 1'
#
loop_
_entity.id
_entity.type
_entity.pdbx_description
1 polymer ?
#
loop_
_entity_poly.entity_id
_entity_poly.type
_entity_poly.pdbx_seq_one_letter_code
_entity_poly.pdbx_strand_id
1 'polypeptide(L)'
;MTKWVRNIMTRCIAITPSLIVSIIGGSQGAMILSFELPFALIPLLKFSSSSTKMGPHKNSVIVIVISWILGFGIIGINVYYLITSFVDWLVHNDVPKLGNVFIRTIVLPLMAIYIIAVIYLTCRKDIVVTYVEP
;
A
#
# COMPACT_ATOMS: atom_id res chain seq x y z
N MET A 1 -9.77 1.04 27.91
CA MET A 1 -8.78 1.99 27.36
C MET A 1 -9.52 3.15 26.70
N THR A 2 -9.16 4.39 27.01
CA THR A 2 -9.65 5.57 26.29
C THR A 2 -9.25 5.45 24.82
N LYS A 3 -10.20 5.73 23.90
CA LYS A 3 -10.02 5.51 22.44
C LYS A 3 -8.78 6.21 21.87
N TRP A 4 -8.39 7.34 22.46
CA TRP A 4 -7.24 8.16 22.06
C TRP A 4 -5.89 7.49 22.34
N VAL A 5 -5.73 6.89 23.53
CA VAL A 5 -4.49 6.18 23.92
C VAL A 5 -4.26 4.97 23.02
N ARG A 6 -5.32 4.22 22.71
CA ARG A 6 -5.24 3.08 21.78
C ARG A 6 -4.79 3.52 20.39
N ASN A 7 -5.37 4.61 19.86
CA ASN A 7 -5.02 5.14 18.53
C ASN A 7 -3.55 5.56 18.43
N ILE A 8 -3.01 6.22 19.45
CA ILE A 8 -1.59 6.61 19.48
C ILE A 8 -0.71 5.36 19.55
N MET A 9 -1.00 4.42 20.46
CA MET A 9 -0.21 3.19 20.58
C MET A 9 -0.14 2.42 19.26
N THR A 10 -1.29 2.21 18.60
CA THR A 10 -1.32 1.45 17.34
C THR A 10 -0.58 2.16 16.21
N ARG A 11 -0.61 3.50 16.17
CA ARG A 11 0.12 4.29 15.16
C ARG A 11 1.62 4.28 15.42
N CYS A 12 2.05 4.43 16.66
CA CYS A 12 3.47 4.36 17.02
C CYS A 12 4.06 2.99 16.68
N ILE A 13 3.37 1.89 17.01
CA ILE A 13 3.83 0.54 16.70
C ILE A 13 3.92 0.31 15.18
N ALA A 14 2.96 0.82 14.40
CA ALA A 14 2.96 0.67 12.94
C ALA A 14 4.06 1.51 12.25
N ILE A 15 4.30 2.74 12.72
CA ILE A 15 5.24 3.67 12.07
C ILE A 15 6.70 3.42 12.50
N THR A 16 6.94 2.92 13.71
CA THR A 16 8.29 2.71 14.24
C THR A 16 9.16 1.80 13.37
N PRO A 17 8.72 0.60 12.92
CA PRO A 17 9.55 -0.27 12.09
C PRO A 17 9.89 0.35 10.73
N SER A 18 8.94 1.01 10.07
CA SER A 18 9.19 1.70 8.81
C SER A 18 10.13 2.90 8.99
N LEU A 19 10.00 3.65 10.09
CA LEU A 19 10.91 4.74 10.44
C LEU A 19 12.34 4.24 10.68
N ILE A 20 12.51 3.15 11.43
CA ILE A 20 13.84 2.57 11.71
C ILE A 20 14.52 2.17 10.40
N VAL A 21 13.81 1.47 9.51
CA VAL A 21 14.41 1.05 8.23
C VAL A 21 14.65 2.24 7.31
N SER A 22 13.81 3.29 7.34
CA SER A 22 14.07 4.55 6.62
C SER A 22 15.34 5.26 7.09
N ILE A 23 15.63 5.25 8.40
CA ILE A 23 16.82 5.90 8.95
C ILE A 23 18.08 5.08 8.62
N ILE A 24 18.02 3.76 8.73
CA ILE A 24 19.18 2.87 8.52
C ILE A 24 19.45 2.63 7.03
N GLY A 25 18.40 2.36 6.26
CA GLY A 25 18.49 2.01 4.83
C GLY A 25 18.56 3.22 3.90
N GLY A 26 18.45 4.45 4.40
CA GLY A 26 18.42 5.66 3.57
C GLY A 26 17.34 5.58 2.49
N SER A 27 17.73 5.68 1.22
CA SER A 27 16.82 5.54 0.07
C SER A 27 16.14 4.16 -0.01
N GLN A 28 16.76 3.10 0.51
CA GLN A 28 16.18 1.74 0.50
C GLN A 28 15.04 1.61 1.51
N GLY A 29 15.05 2.37 2.61
CA GLY A 29 13.96 2.31 3.58
C GLY A 29 12.68 2.98 3.10
N ALA A 30 12.76 3.87 2.10
CA ALA A 30 11.58 4.41 1.41
C ALA A 30 10.80 3.31 0.65
N MET A 31 11.46 2.22 0.25
CA MET A 31 10.80 1.09 -0.43
C MET A 31 9.68 0.48 0.41
N ILE A 32 9.90 0.36 1.73
CA ILE A 32 8.92 -0.26 2.65
C ILE A 32 7.64 0.55 2.71
N LEU A 33 7.75 1.88 2.71
CA LEU A 33 6.59 2.76 2.72
C LEU A 33 5.77 2.64 1.43
N SER A 34 6.45 2.44 0.28
CA SER A 34 5.79 2.22 -1.00
C SER A 34 5.00 0.91 -1.07
N PHE A 35 5.33 -0.10 -0.26
CA PHE A 35 4.51 -1.31 -0.12
C PHE A 35 3.18 -1.01 0.59
N GLU A 36 3.16 -0.15 1.60
CA GLU A 36 1.99 0.10 2.44
C GLU A 36 0.94 0.98 1.74
N LEU A 37 1.39 1.94 0.92
CA LEU A 37 0.55 2.99 0.33
C LEU A 37 -0.62 2.45 -0.51
N PRO A 38 -0.44 1.52 -1.46
CA PRO A 38 -1.55 1.00 -2.26
C PRO A 38 -2.59 0.26 -1.41
N PHE A 39 -2.15 -0.51 -0.41
CA PHE A 39 -3.04 -1.26 0.47
C PHE A 39 -3.86 -0.37 1.41
N ALA A 40 -3.35 0.81 1.77
CA ALA A 40 -4.10 1.80 2.54
C ALA A 40 -5.06 2.62 1.64
N LEU A 41 -4.62 2.98 0.44
CA LEU A 41 -5.34 3.91 -0.44
C LEU A 41 -6.53 3.25 -1.14
N ILE A 42 -6.39 2.02 -1.64
CA ILE A 42 -7.45 1.32 -2.38
C ILE A 42 -8.73 1.16 -1.53
N PRO A 43 -8.67 0.65 -0.29
CA PRO A 43 -9.86 0.53 0.56
C PRO A 43 -10.48 1.89 0.88
N LEU A 44 -9.67 2.92 1.13
CA LEU A 44 -10.14 4.27 1.44
C LEU A 44 -10.94 4.85 0.27
N LEU A 45 -10.42 4.75 -0.96
CA LEU A 45 -11.12 5.22 -2.16
C LEU A 45 -12.42 4.47 -2.39
N LYS A 46 -12.42 3.15 -2.20
CA LYS A 46 -13.62 2.31 -2.37
C LYS A 46 -14.69 2.60 -1.31
N PHE A 47 -14.30 2.76 -0.05
CA PHE A 47 -15.23 3.06 1.03
C PHE A 47 -15.79 4.48 0.94
N SER A 48 -14.97 5.47 0.61
CA SER A 48 -15.42 6.85 0.43
C SER A 48 -16.32 7.03 -0.79
N SER A 49 -16.15 6.20 -1.83
CA SER A 49 -16.93 6.27 -3.06
C SER A 49 -18.23 5.44 -3.05
N SER A 50 -18.41 4.58 -2.05
CA SER A 50 -19.52 3.62 -2.01
C SER A 50 -20.71 4.15 -1.19
N SER A 51 -21.87 4.28 -1.85
CA SER A 51 -23.15 4.58 -1.17
C SER A 51 -23.51 3.51 -0.12
N THR A 52 -23.09 2.27 -0.35
CA THR A 52 -23.35 1.11 0.52
C THR A 52 -22.59 1.18 1.87
N LYS A 53 -21.52 1.98 1.93
CA LYS A 53 -20.67 2.15 3.11
C LYS A 53 -20.86 3.52 3.78
N MET A 54 -21.04 4.59 3.01
CA MET A 54 -21.20 5.96 3.54
C MET A 54 -22.66 6.46 3.60
N GLY A 55 -23.62 5.75 3.02
CA GLY A 55 -25.04 6.14 3.03
C GLY A 55 -25.24 7.54 2.45
N PRO A 56 -25.95 8.46 3.16
CA PRO A 56 -26.23 9.82 2.67
C PRO A 56 -25.01 10.75 2.67
N HIS A 57 -23.91 10.39 3.36
CA HIS A 57 -22.68 11.20 3.43
C HIS A 57 -21.67 10.82 2.33
N LYS A 58 -22.14 10.20 1.25
CA LYS A 58 -21.30 9.82 0.11
C LYS A 58 -20.69 11.06 -0.53
N ASN A 59 -19.43 10.93 -0.93
CA ASN A 59 -18.73 11.98 -1.67
C ASN A 59 -19.40 12.27 -3.03
N SER A 60 -19.33 13.52 -3.50
CA SER A 60 -19.87 13.91 -4.80
C SER A 60 -19.19 13.14 -5.94
N VAL A 61 -19.93 12.85 -7.01
CA VAL A 61 -19.43 12.08 -8.17
C VAL A 61 -18.16 12.71 -8.75
N ILE A 62 -18.06 14.04 -8.76
CA ILE A 62 -16.87 14.77 -9.21
C ILE A 62 -15.66 14.43 -8.33
N VAL A 63 -15.82 14.48 -7.02
CA VAL A 63 -14.75 14.19 -6.05
C VAL A 63 -14.34 12.72 -6.15
N ILE A 64 -15.29 11.81 -6.36
CA ILE A 64 -15.00 10.38 -6.58
C ILE A 64 -14.11 10.20 -7.81
N VAL A 65 -14.50 10.76 -8.96
CA VAL A 65 -13.72 10.61 -10.21
C VAL A 65 -12.31 11.18 -10.06
N ILE A 66 -12.18 12.39 -9.52
CA ILE A 66 -10.86 13.02 -9.29
C ILE A 66 -10.02 12.18 -8.32
N SER A 67 -10.61 11.71 -7.22
CA SER A 67 -9.90 10.91 -6.22
C SER A 67 -9.43 9.56 -6.76
N TRP A 68 -10.22 8.93 -7.65
CA TRP A 68 -9.80 7.70 -8.33
C TRP A 68 -8.69 7.94 -9.34
N ILE A 69 -8.73 9.03 -10.12
CA ILE A 69 -7.64 9.39 -11.05
C ILE A 69 -6.34 9.61 -10.29
N LEU A 70 -6.37 10.44 -9.25
CA LEU A 70 -5.21 10.70 -8.39
C LEU A 70 -4.75 9.41 -7.68
N GLY A 71 -5.71 8.61 -7.20
CA GLY A 71 -5.46 7.33 -6.55
C GLY A 71 -4.71 6.34 -7.43
N PHE A 72 -5.19 6.14 -8.65
CA PHE A 72 -4.52 5.30 -9.65
C PHE A 72 -3.13 5.83 -9.99
N GLY A 73 -2.96 7.15 -10.14
CA GLY A 73 -1.66 7.77 -10.35
C GLY A 73 -0.66 7.48 -9.23
N ILE A 74 -1.08 7.67 -7.98
CA ILE A 74 -0.24 7.43 -6.79
C ILE A 74 0.14 5.94 -6.68
N ILE A 75 -0.83 5.04 -6.89
CA ILE A 75 -0.59 3.59 -6.86
C ILE A 75 0.40 3.21 -7.96
N GLY A 76 0.20 3.69 -9.19
CA GLY A 76 1.07 3.41 -10.32
C GLY A 76 2.51 3.87 -10.08
N ILE A 77 2.70 5.10 -9.59
CA ILE A 77 4.02 5.64 -9.27
C ILE A 77 4.68 4.84 -8.14
N ASN A 78 3.96 4.45 -7.09
CA ASN A 78 4.52 3.66 -5.99
C ASN A 78 4.91 2.25 -6.43
N VAL A 79 4.08 1.59 -7.23
CA VAL A 79 4.39 0.26 -7.78
C VAL A 79 5.61 0.34 -8.70
N TYR A 80 5.68 1.36 -9.56
CA TYR A 80 6.85 1.60 -10.41
C TYR A 80 8.12 1.82 -9.58
N TYR A 81 8.08 2.75 -8.62
CA TYR A 81 9.22 3.06 -7.75
C TYR A 81 9.70 1.83 -6.97
N LEU A 82 8.76 1.03 -6.47
CA LEU A 82 9.07 -0.20 -5.74
C LEU A 82 9.76 -1.21 -6.64
N ILE A 83 9.24 -1.48 -7.84
CA ILE A 83 9.85 -2.43 -8.77
C ILE A 83 11.23 -1.96 -9.19
N THR A 84 11.38 -0.69 -9.59
CA THR A 84 12.67 -0.16 -10.07
C THR A 84 13.71 -0.15 -8.95
N SER A 85 13.35 0.32 -7.77
CA SER A 85 14.28 0.34 -6.63
C SER A 85 14.67 -1.08 -6.23
N PHE A 86 13.73 -2.03 -6.23
CA PHE A 86 14.01 -3.41 -5.83
C PHE A 86 14.92 -4.11 -6.86
N VAL A 87 14.69 -3.89 -8.15
CA VAL A 87 15.54 -4.40 -9.23
C VAL A 87 16.93 -3.77 -9.16
N ASP A 88 17.02 -2.46 -8.91
CA ASP A 88 18.29 -1.75 -8.77
C ASP A 88 19.12 -2.29 -7.60
N TRP A 89 18.48 -2.48 -6.44
CA TRP A 89 19.09 -3.15 -5.29
C TRP A 89 19.60 -4.54 -5.68
N LEU A 90 18.76 -5.35 -6.33
CA LEU A 90 19.11 -6.72 -6.72
C LEU A 90 20.30 -6.79 -7.69
N VAL A 91 20.49 -5.80 -8.57
CA VAL A 91 21.56 -5.79 -9.58
C VAL A 91 22.89 -5.29 -9.00
N HIS A 92 22.86 -4.35 -8.06
CA HIS A 92 24.07 -3.70 -7.52
C HIS A 92 24.56 -4.29 -6.19
N ASN A 93 23.95 -5.37 -5.68
CA ASN A 93 24.37 -6.00 -4.42
C ASN A 93 25.68 -6.80 -4.57
N ASP A 94 26.64 -6.52 -3.69
CA ASP A 94 27.94 -7.22 -3.55
C ASP A 94 27.85 -8.64 -2.96
N VAL A 95 26.68 -9.29 -3.02
CA VAL A 95 26.50 -10.65 -2.49
C VAL A 95 27.08 -11.69 -3.46
N PRO A 96 27.61 -12.82 -2.96
CA PRO A 96 28.19 -13.86 -3.79
C PRO A 96 27.20 -14.36 -4.85
N LYS A 97 27.69 -14.73 -6.04
CA LYS A 97 26.87 -15.12 -7.21
C LYS A 97 25.77 -16.14 -6.87
N LEU A 98 26.07 -17.09 -5.98
CA LEU A 98 25.11 -18.10 -5.52
C LEU A 98 23.98 -17.47 -4.67
N GLY A 99 24.32 -16.57 -3.74
CA GLY A 99 23.35 -15.84 -2.92
C GLY A 99 22.45 -14.94 -3.76
N ASN A 100 23.02 -14.26 -4.76
CA ASN A 100 22.25 -13.43 -5.69
C ASN A 100 21.19 -14.22 -6.48
N VAL A 101 21.50 -15.46 -6.90
CA VAL A 101 20.53 -16.33 -7.58
C VAL A 101 19.40 -16.72 -6.63
N PHE A 102 19.69 -17.14 -5.40
CA PHE A 102 18.65 -17.49 -4.42
C PHE A 102 17.75 -16.31 -4.08
N ILE A 103 18.33 -15.13 -3.82
CA ILE A 103 17.58 -13.91 -3.53
C ILE A 103 16.66 -13.57 -4.71
N ARG A 104 17.19 -13.60 -5.94
CA ARG A 104 16.39 -13.33 -7.15
C ARG A 104 15.26 -14.33 -7.34
N THR A 105 15.49 -15.61 -7.11
CA THR A 105 14.48 -16.67 -7.23
C THR A 105 13.36 -16.51 -6.20
N ILE A 106 13.63 -15.99 -5.00
CA ILE A 106 12.63 -15.77 -3.94
C ILE A 106 11.89 -14.44 -4.13
N VAL A 107 12.61 -13.38 -4.44
CA VAL A 107 12.07 -12.01 -4.55
C VAL A 107 11.10 -11.87 -5.71
N LEU A 108 11.44 -12.43 -6.87
CA LEU A 108 10.65 -12.26 -8.09
C LEU A 108 9.20 -12.79 -7.93
N PRO A 109 8.96 -14.01 -7.42
CA PRO A 109 7.59 -14.48 -7.16
C PRO A 109 6.91 -13.66 -6.05
N LEU A 110 7.64 -13.21 -5.03
CA LEU A 110 7.06 -12.34 -3.99
C LEU A 110 6.54 -11.02 -4.58
N MET A 111 7.29 -10.41 -5.49
CA MET A 111 6.89 -9.18 -6.18
C MET A 111 5.72 -9.42 -7.14
N ALA A 112 5.68 -10.57 -7.82
CA ALA A 112 4.52 -10.96 -8.63
C ALA A 112 3.26 -11.13 -7.78
N ILE A 113 3.36 -11.77 -6.60
CA ILE A 113 2.25 -11.90 -5.64
C ILE A 113 1.77 -10.52 -5.19
N TYR A 114 2.68 -9.59 -4.90
CA TYR A 114 2.33 -8.22 -4.53
C TYR A 114 1.53 -7.51 -5.62
N ILE A 115 1.99 -7.55 -6.87
CA ILE A 115 1.29 -6.93 -8.01
C ILE A 115 -0.10 -7.57 -8.20
N ILE A 116 -0.19 -8.90 -8.13
CA ILE A 116 -1.46 -9.62 -8.22
C ILE A 116 -2.40 -9.19 -7.09
N ALA A 117 -1.90 -9.03 -5.86
CA ALA A 117 -2.70 -8.59 -4.72
C ALA A 117 -3.24 -7.16 -4.90
N VAL A 118 -2.42 -6.24 -5.42
CA VAL A 118 -2.83 -4.86 -5.73
C VAL A 118 -3.91 -4.84 -6.81
N ILE A 119 -3.73 -5.60 -7.90
CA ILE A 119 -4.72 -5.73 -8.98
C ILE A 119 -6.01 -6.35 -8.43
N TYR A 120 -5.90 -7.43 -7.67
CA TYR A 120 -7.03 -8.11 -7.05
C TYR A 120 -7.84 -7.15 -6.17
N LEU A 121 -7.19 -6.39 -5.28
CA LEU A 121 -7.87 -5.43 -4.39
C LEU A 121 -8.54 -4.30 -5.15
N THR A 122 -7.92 -3.83 -6.24
CA THR A 122 -8.47 -2.80 -7.12
C THR A 122 -9.73 -3.29 -7.82
N CYS A 123 -9.71 -4.52 -8.37
CA CYS A 123 -10.85 -5.09 -9.08
C CYS A 123 -11.92 -5.68 -8.15
N ARG A 124 -11.59 -5.99 -6.90
CA ARG A 124 -12.52 -6.57 -5.92
C ARG A 124 -13.69 -5.62 -5.72
N LYS A 125 -14.92 -6.08 -5.95
CA LYS A 125 -16.13 -5.30 -5.65
C LYS A 125 -16.47 -5.38 -4.17
N ASP A 126 -16.80 -4.26 -3.55
CA ASP A 126 -17.31 -4.23 -2.16
C ASP A 126 -18.83 -4.38 -2.18
N ILE A 127 -19.30 -5.55 -1.77
CA ILE A 127 -20.71 -5.96 -1.80
C ILE A 127 -21.42 -5.87 -0.45
N VAL A 128 -20.68 -5.69 0.65
CA VAL A 128 -21.24 -5.73 2.01
C VAL A 128 -21.77 -4.36 2.43
N VAL A 129 -23.07 -4.28 2.72
CA VAL A 129 -23.73 -3.11 3.34
C VAL A 129 -23.24 -2.98 4.78
N THR A 130 -22.72 -1.80 5.13
CA THR A 130 -22.20 -1.54 6.50
C THR A 130 -22.74 -0.25 7.08
N TYR A 131 -23.49 0.52 6.28
CA TYR A 131 -24.29 1.60 6.80
C TYR A 131 -25.48 1.02 7.57
N VAL A 132 -25.57 1.37 8.85
CA VAL A 132 -26.73 1.10 9.71
C VAL A 132 -27.31 2.46 10.02
N GLU A 133 -28.61 2.66 9.76
CA GLU A 133 -29.31 3.89 10.14
C GLU A 133 -29.18 4.09 11.67
N PRO A 134 -28.88 5.31 12.13
CA PRO A 134 -28.77 5.62 13.55
C PRO A 134 -30.10 5.48 14.29
#